data_AF-A0A3P3FG87-F1
#
_entry.id   AF-A0A3P3FG87-F1
#
_cell.length_a   1.000
_cell.length_b   1.000
_cell.length_c   1.000
_cell.angle_alpha   90.00
_cell.angle_beta   90.00
_cell.angle_gamma   90.00
#
_symmetry.space_group_name_H-M   'P 1'
#
loop_
_entity.id
_entity.type
_entity.pdbx_description
1 polymer ?
#
loop_
_entity_poly.entity_id
_entity_poly.type
_entity_poly.pdbx_seq_one_letter_code
_entity_poly.pdbx_strand_id
1 'polypeptide(L)'
;MVVSTLPAGGAVTPVALVSVSSQISGQIKELDADFNKEVRRGDVLAVIDPLGFQIAVEQSEAQLGHRQGERWVIDLFHLAGETVLAKLSELMFVEVIRRHIETLPDDSRGWLSGLRDPHVGEALRLIHARPKEEWTLDRLARDVGLSRTAFAGRFTHYVEISPMHYLARWRLQLAGRLLERPDVSIAQAGAEVGYESEAAFNRAFKKFVGVPPGTWRKGRSALLDAQRSPAVVVQ
;
A
#
# COMPACT_ATOMS: atom_id res chain seq x y z
N MET A 1 27.35 5.87 61.35
CA MET A 1 28.76 5.40 61.38
C MET A 1 29.09 5.11 62.83
N VAL A 2 29.55 3.91 63.16
CA VAL A 2 29.96 3.50 64.51
C VAL A 2 31.35 4.07 64.79
N VAL A 3 31.53 4.72 65.95
CA VAL A 3 32.76 4.55 66.73
C VAL A 3 32.41 4.47 68.21
N SER A 4 32.82 3.33 68.77
CA SER A 4 33.02 3.01 70.18
C SER A 4 33.79 4.09 70.95
N THR A 5 33.32 4.45 72.14
CA THR A 5 34.12 5.23 73.10
C THR A 5 35.25 4.38 73.67
N LEU A 6 36.50 4.86 73.61
CA LEU A 6 37.51 4.75 74.66
C LEU A 6 38.50 5.95 74.53
N PRO A 7 39.20 6.36 75.61
CA PRO A 7 39.02 7.66 76.26
C PRO A 7 39.99 8.77 75.79
N ALA A 8 39.56 10.03 75.99
CA ALA A 8 40.32 11.29 75.91
C ALA A 8 41.08 11.61 74.58
N GLY A 9 40.63 12.66 73.89
CA GLY A 9 41.43 13.44 72.92
C GLY A 9 41.33 13.02 71.45
N GLY A 10 40.31 13.54 70.74
CA GLY A 10 40.25 13.45 69.27
C GLY A 10 38.87 13.84 68.74
N ALA A 11 38.79 14.86 67.89
CA ALA A 11 37.53 15.38 67.34
C ALA A 11 36.84 14.34 66.44
N VAL A 12 35.56 14.04 66.72
CA VAL A 12 34.73 13.16 65.90
C VAL A 12 33.61 13.99 65.28
N THR A 13 33.73 14.28 63.99
CA THR A 13 32.73 14.96 63.16
C THR A 13 31.68 13.99 62.64
N PRO A 14 30.38 14.17 62.91
CA PRO A 14 29.34 13.45 62.21
C PRO A 14 29.17 13.97 60.77
N VAL A 15 28.87 13.01 59.88
CA VAL A 15 28.91 13.07 58.42
C VAL A 15 27.56 13.53 57.85
N ALA A 16 27.61 14.54 56.97
CA ALA A 16 26.57 14.99 56.04
C ALA A 16 25.17 15.30 56.64
N LEU A 17 24.91 16.59 56.88
CA LEU A 17 23.54 17.13 57.01
C LEU A 17 22.90 17.21 55.61
N VAL A 18 21.92 16.35 55.34
CA VAL A 18 21.07 16.47 54.14
C VAL A 18 19.75 17.09 54.59
N SER A 19 19.51 18.36 54.21
CA SER A 19 18.18 18.97 54.33
C SER A 19 17.27 18.37 53.26
N VAL A 20 16.25 17.62 53.68
CA VAL A 20 15.21 17.09 52.80
C VAL A 20 13.96 17.92 53.03
N SER A 21 13.68 18.91 52.17
CA SER A 21 12.37 19.54 52.10
C SER A 21 11.47 18.67 51.24
N SER A 22 10.67 17.79 51.84
CA SER A 22 9.67 17.02 51.10
C SER A 22 8.29 17.66 51.26
N GLN A 23 7.88 18.45 50.27
CA GLN A 23 6.45 18.60 50.00
C GLN A 23 6.05 17.34 49.22
N ILE A 24 5.65 16.28 49.92
CA ILE A 24 5.14 15.06 49.29
C ILE A 24 3.74 15.40 48.81
N SER A 25 3.55 15.55 47.50
CA SER A 25 2.25 15.81 46.88
C SER A 25 1.36 14.56 46.96
N GLY A 26 0.83 14.27 48.13
CA GLY A 26 -0.06 13.14 48.39
C GLY A 26 -0.43 13.05 49.87
N GLN A 27 -1.62 12.53 50.18
CA GLN A 27 -1.99 12.29 51.58
C GLN A 27 -1.24 11.07 52.10
N ILE A 28 -0.60 11.19 53.26
CA ILE A 28 0.10 10.08 53.91
C ILE A 28 -0.96 9.19 54.57
N LYS A 29 -1.00 7.91 54.19
CA LYS A 29 -1.93 6.92 54.76
C LYS A 29 -1.42 6.39 56.09
N GLU A 30 -0.13 6.09 56.16
CA GLU A 30 0.56 5.61 57.35
C GLU A 30 1.96 6.24 57.42
N LEU A 31 2.35 6.76 58.59
CA LEU A 31 3.67 7.34 58.86
C LEU A 31 4.35 6.48 59.93
N ASP A 32 5.45 5.83 59.59
CA ASP A 32 6.14 4.89 60.48
C ASP A 32 7.54 5.40 60.92
N ALA A 33 7.68 6.73 60.87
CA ALA A 33 8.85 7.48 61.31
C ALA A 33 8.54 8.20 62.63
N ASP A 34 9.44 8.05 63.61
CA ASP A 34 9.37 8.75 64.90
C ASP A 34 10.69 9.51 65.15
N PHE A 35 10.63 10.56 65.96
CA PHE A 35 11.76 11.43 66.24
C PHE A 35 12.87 10.63 66.94
N ASN A 36 14.10 10.68 66.41
CA ASN A 36 15.27 9.92 66.91
C ASN A 36 15.27 8.40 66.66
N LYS A 37 14.35 7.88 65.82
CA LYS A 37 14.40 6.47 65.36
C LYS A 37 15.52 6.30 64.33
N GLU A 38 16.44 5.36 64.57
CA GLU A 38 17.56 5.08 63.66
C GLU A 38 17.07 4.27 62.45
N VAL A 39 17.15 4.83 61.23
CA VAL A 39 16.64 4.20 60.00
C VAL A 39 17.78 3.77 59.09
N ARG A 40 17.63 2.61 58.44
CA ARG A 40 18.61 2.06 57.50
C ARG A 40 18.15 2.25 56.06
N ARG A 41 19.10 2.22 55.13
CA ARG A 41 18.79 2.29 53.70
C ARG A 41 17.90 1.11 53.31
N GLY A 42 16.66 1.41 52.89
CA GLY A 42 15.65 0.42 52.54
C GLY A 42 14.40 0.44 53.42
N ASP A 43 14.44 1.14 54.56
CA ASP A 43 13.27 1.26 55.44
C ASP A 43 12.21 2.16 54.83
N VAL A 44 10.95 1.72 54.89
CA VAL A 44 9.79 2.50 54.43
C VAL A 44 9.36 3.44 55.55
N LEU A 45 9.42 4.73 55.30
CA LEU A 45 9.16 5.76 56.33
C LEU A 45 7.73 6.28 56.32
N ALA A 46 7.08 6.26 55.16
CA ALA A 46 5.70 6.68 54.97
C ALA A 46 5.08 5.93 53.79
N VAL A 47 3.82 5.54 53.93
CA VAL A 47 3.01 4.96 52.84
C VAL A 47 2.05 6.04 52.36
N ILE A 48 2.16 6.43 51.09
CA ILE A 48 1.28 7.43 50.47
C ILE A 48 -0.04 6.75 50.06
N ASP A 49 -1.18 7.41 50.27
CA ASP A 49 -2.48 6.90 49.84
C ASP A 49 -2.55 6.78 48.31
N PRO A 50 -2.71 5.57 47.75
CA PRO A 50 -2.72 5.36 46.30
C PRO A 50 -4.00 5.86 45.62
N LEU A 51 -5.08 6.16 46.36
CA LEU A 51 -6.38 6.46 45.77
C LEU A 51 -6.34 7.73 44.88
N GLY A 52 -5.62 8.77 45.30
CA GLY A 52 -5.47 10.00 44.52
C GLY A 52 -4.71 9.80 43.20
N PHE A 53 -3.71 8.92 43.18
CA PHE A 53 -2.95 8.60 41.97
C PHE A 53 -3.73 7.69 41.04
N GLN A 54 -4.49 6.74 41.58
CA GLN A 54 -5.35 5.86 40.77
C GLN A 54 -6.44 6.66 40.04
N ILE A 55 -7.09 7.60 40.73
CA ILE A 55 -8.08 8.49 40.10
C ILE A 55 -7.42 9.37 39.03
N ALA A 56 -6.21 9.88 39.27
CA ALA A 56 -5.49 10.70 38.28
C ALA A 56 -5.09 9.89 37.03
N VAL A 57 -4.68 8.63 37.20
CA VAL A 57 -4.36 7.71 36.09
C VAL A 57 -5.64 7.39 35.30
N GLU A 58 -6.73 7.06 35.98
CA GLU A 58 -8.02 6.74 35.34
C GLU A 58 -8.57 7.94 34.55
N GLN A 59 -8.47 9.15 35.10
CA GLN A 59 -8.84 10.39 34.39
C GLN A 59 -7.94 10.67 33.17
N SER A 60 -6.65 10.37 33.27
CA SER A 60 -5.70 10.53 32.16
C SER A 60 -6.00 9.53 31.04
N GLU A 61 -6.31 8.27 31.38
CA GLU A 61 -6.69 7.22 30.44
C GLU A 61 -8.02 7.54 29.75
N ALA A 62 -9.02 8.04 30.49
CA ALA A 62 -10.29 8.50 29.93
C ALA A 62 -10.11 9.68 28.95
N GLN A 63 -9.20 10.62 29.25
CA GLN A 63 -8.88 11.74 28.36
C GLN A 63 -8.15 11.32 27.07
N LEU A 64 -7.39 10.22 27.09
CA LEU A 64 -6.80 9.64 25.88
C LEU A 64 -7.88 9.04 24.96
N GLY A 65 -8.87 8.36 25.55
CA GLY A 65 -10.01 7.82 24.81
C GLY A 65 -10.82 8.91 24.09
N HIS A 66 -11.07 10.04 24.76
CA HIS A 66 -11.82 11.16 24.18
C HIS A 66 -11.07 11.80 22.99
N ARG A 67 -9.75 12.03 23.11
CA ARG A 67 -8.93 12.56 22.00
C ARG A 67 -8.78 11.58 20.84
N GLN A 68 -8.78 10.27 21.13
CA GLN A 68 -8.63 9.26 20.09
C GLN A 68 -9.92 9.12 19.25
N GLY A 69 -11.11 9.31 19.85
CA GLY A 69 -12.39 9.29 19.14
C GLY A 69 -12.53 10.39 18.07
N GLU A 70 -11.98 11.59 18.31
CA GLU A 70 -12.04 12.71 17.35
C GLU A 70 -11.19 12.45 16.10
N ARG A 71 -10.11 11.68 16.21
CA ARG A 71 -9.22 11.36 15.08
C ARG A 71 -9.89 10.44 14.06
N TRP A 72 -10.69 9.48 14.51
CA TRP A 72 -11.42 8.56 13.63
C TRP A 72 -12.44 9.26 12.73
N VAL A 73 -13.07 10.33 13.21
CA VAL A 73 -14.04 11.09 12.41
C VAL A 73 -13.33 11.81 11.26
N ILE A 74 -12.18 12.44 11.53
CA ILE A 74 -11.38 13.13 10.50
C ILE A 74 -10.85 12.13 9.46
N ASP A 75 -10.33 10.98 9.89
CA ASP A 75 -9.82 9.94 8.99
C ASP A 75 -10.93 9.35 8.11
N LEU A 76 -12.15 9.18 8.65
CA LEU A 76 -13.31 8.72 7.90
C LEU A 76 -13.74 9.73 6.81
N PHE A 77 -13.74 11.02 7.13
CA PHE A 77 -14.03 12.08 6.16
C PHE A 77 -12.93 12.19 5.08
N HIS A 78 -11.66 12.02 5.45
CA HIS A 78 -10.54 12.06 4.51
C HIS A 78 -10.61 10.90 3.51
N LEU A 79 -10.91 9.68 4.00
CA LEU A 79 -11.10 8.49 3.16
C LEU A 79 -12.30 8.64 2.21
N ALA A 80 -13.39 9.23 2.68
CA ALA A 80 -14.55 9.54 1.84
C ALA A 80 -14.21 10.59 0.77
N GLY A 81 -13.46 11.64 1.12
CA GLY A 81 -13.01 12.67 0.19
C GLY A 81 -12.06 12.15 -0.90
N GLU A 82 -11.10 11.30 -0.54
CA GLU A 82 -10.20 10.63 -1.49
C GLU A 82 -10.96 9.73 -2.45
N THR A 83 -11.95 8.99 -1.95
CA THR A 83 -12.80 8.13 -2.79
C THR A 83 -13.63 8.96 -3.76
N VAL A 84 -14.22 10.07 -3.29
CA VAL A 84 -14.98 10.99 -4.13
C VAL A 84 -14.08 11.64 -5.18
N LEU A 85 -12.89 12.09 -4.81
CA LEU A 85 -11.92 12.66 -5.75
C LEU A 85 -11.49 11.63 -6.81
N ALA A 86 -11.18 10.41 -6.41
CA ALA A 86 -10.83 9.33 -7.33
C ALA A 86 -11.99 9.04 -8.31
N LYS A 87 -13.23 8.99 -7.80
CA LYS A 87 -14.43 8.77 -8.64
C LYS A 87 -14.71 9.95 -9.57
N LEU A 88 -14.53 11.17 -9.11
CA LEU A 88 -14.65 12.36 -9.95
C LEU A 88 -13.56 12.40 -11.03
N SER A 89 -12.32 12.06 -10.70
CA SER A 89 -11.23 11.95 -11.68
C SER A 89 -11.52 10.86 -12.72
N GLU A 90 -12.06 9.71 -12.30
CA GLU A 90 -12.48 8.63 -13.19
C GLU A 90 -13.59 9.10 -14.15
N LEU A 91 -14.64 9.73 -13.62
CA LEU A 91 -15.74 10.26 -14.43
C LEU A 91 -15.30 11.39 -15.37
N MET A 92 -14.44 12.29 -14.90
CA MET A 92 -13.89 13.37 -15.72
C MET A 92 -13.00 12.83 -16.84
N PHE A 93 -12.18 11.82 -16.56
CA PHE A 93 -11.36 11.17 -17.58
C PHE A 93 -12.24 10.53 -18.67
N VAL A 94 -13.29 9.82 -18.27
CA VAL A 94 -14.26 9.24 -19.21
C VAL A 94 -14.96 10.32 -20.03
N GLU A 95 -15.43 11.40 -19.40
CA GLU A 95 -16.15 12.48 -20.08
C GLU A 95 -15.24 13.28 -21.03
N VAL A 96 -13.98 13.52 -20.66
CA VAL A 96 -12.99 14.15 -21.53
C VAL A 96 -12.70 13.28 -22.75
N ILE A 97 -12.51 11.96 -22.55
CA ILE A 97 -12.33 11.02 -23.67
C ILE A 97 -13.58 10.99 -24.55
N ARG A 98 -14.78 10.90 -23.96
CA ARG A 98 -16.06 10.86 -24.69
C ARG A 98 -16.24 12.11 -25.56
N ARG A 99 -16.08 13.30 -24.99
CA ARG A 99 -16.17 14.57 -25.73
C ARG A 99 -15.12 14.67 -26.82
N HIS A 100 -13.90 14.23 -26.54
CA HIS A 100 -12.85 14.21 -27.55
C HIS A 100 -13.25 13.31 -28.73
N ILE A 101 -13.76 12.10 -28.45
CA ILE A 101 -14.29 11.17 -29.47
C ILE A 101 -15.42 11.78 -30.30
N GLU A 102 -16.33 12.53 -29.68
CA GLU A 102 -17.46 13.19 -30.34
C GLU A 102 -17.02 14.35 -31.25
N THR A 103 -15.91 15.02 -30.93
CA THR A 103 -15.35 16.11 -31.74
C THR A 103 -14.47 15.63 -32.90
N LEU A 104 -14.10 14.36 -32.95
CA LEU A 104 -13.27 13.82 -34.02
C LEU A 104 -14.08 13.73 -35.33
N PRO A 105 -13.55 14.25 -36.46
CA PRO A 105 -14.11 14.01 -37.79
C PRO A 105 -14.34 12.51 -38.04
N ASP A 106 -15.39 12.15 -38.78
CA ASP A 106 -15.76 10.74 -39.02
C ASP A 106 -14.67 9.92 -39.75
N ASP A 107 -13.71 10.58 -40.41
CA ASP A 107 -12.53 9.97 -41.07
C ASP A 107 -11.26 9.96 -40.18
N SER A 108 -11.38 10.28 -38.89
CA SER A 108 -10.25 10.27 -37.97
C SER A 108 -9.74 8.84 -37.77
N ARG A 109 -8.44 8.61 -37.94
CA ARG A 109 -7.79 7.32 -37.68
C ARG A 109 -7.30 7.25 -36.23
N GLY A 110 -7.32 6.06 -35.64
CA GLY A 110 -6.89 5.82 -34.25
C GLY A 110 -7.86 4.92 -33.47
N TRP A 111 -7.35 4.28 -32.42
CA TRP A 111 -8.10 3.28 -31.63
C TRP A 111 -9.44 3.79 -31.09
N LEU A 112 -9.53 5.08 -30.78
CA LEU A 112 -10.74 5.76 -30.32
C LEU A 112 -11.82 5.85 -31.40
N SER A 113 -11.44 6.10 -32.66
CA SER A 113 -12.36 6.05 -33.81
C SER A 113 -12.77 4.62 -34.12
N GLY A 114 -11.87 3.64 -33.92
CA GLY A 114 -12.19 2.21 -34.03
C GLY A 114 -13.28 1.74 -33.06
N LEU A 115 -13.42 2.39 -31.90
CA LEU A 115 -14.53 2.13 -30.96
C LEU A 115 -15.88 2.62 -31.49
N ARG A 116 -15.92 3.59 -32.42
CA ARG A 116 -17.16 4.10 -33.02
C ARG A 116 -17.66 3.22 -34.17
N ASP A 117 -16.77 2.51 -34.87
CA ASP A 117 -17.18 1.57 -35.90
C ASP A 117 -17.80 0.32 -35.25
N PRO A 118 -19.04 -0.07 -35.60
CA PRO A 118 -19.75 -1.15 -34.91
C PRO A 118 -19.06 -2.51 -35.05
N HIS A 119 -18.36 -2.77 -36.16
CA HIS A 119 -17.68 -4.04 -36.38
C HIS A 119 -16.32 -4.07 -35.67
N VAL A 120 -15.56 -2.98 -35.74
CA VAL A 120 -14.25 -2.90 -35.06
C VAL A 120 -14.44 -2.82 -33.54
N GLY A 121 -15.39 -2.01 -33.06
CA GLY A 121 -15.75 -1.92 -31.65
C GLY A 121 -16.16 -3.27 -31.07
N GLU A 122 -17.00 -4.03 -31.79
CA GLU A 122 -17.38 -5.38 -31.37
C GLU A 122 -16.19 -6.34 -31.37
N ALA A 123 -15.33 -6.32 -32.39
CA ALA A 123 -14.12 -7.15 -32.41
C ALA A 123 -13.20 -6.84 -31.21
N LEU A 124 -13.00 -5.56 -30.89
CA LEU A 124 -12.22 -5.14 -29.74
C LEU A 124 -12.85 -5.62 -28.42
N ARG A 125 -14.18 -5.53 -28.29
CA ARG A 125 -14.93 -6.05 -27.14
C ARG A 125 -14.73 -7.55 -26.97
N LEU A 126 -14.84 -8.33 -28.05
CA LEU A 126 -14.64 -9.79 -28.05
C LEU A 126 -13.22 -10.17 -27.63
N ILE A 127 -12.21 -9.51 -28.21
CA ILE A 127 -10.79 -9.72 -27.89
C ILE A 127 -10.50 -9.41 -26.42
N HIS A 128 -11.04 -8.30 -25.89
CA HIS A 128 -10.81 -7.88 -24.51
C HIS A 128 -11.53 -8.75 -23.50
N ALA A 129 -12.76 -9.17 -23.80
CA ALA A 129 -13.55 -10.01 -22.90
C ALA A 129 -13.00 -11.44 -22.81
N ARG A 130 -12.50 -11.99 -23.93
CA ARG A 130 -12.14 -13.41 -24.05
C ARG A 130 -10.75 -13.59 -24.66
N PRO A 131 -9.68 -13.06 -24.04
CA PRO A 131 -8.35 -13.05 -24.62
C PRO A 131 -7.74 -14.45 -24.77
N LYS A 132 -8.14 -15.42 -23.93
CA LYS A 132 -7.64 -16.80 -23.94
C LYS A 132 -8.17 -17.64 -25.11
N GLU A 133 -9.31 -17.27 -25.70
CA GLU A 133 -9.91 -18.05 -26.79
C GLU A 133 -9.00 -18.16 -28.02
N GLU A 134 -9.13 -19.26 -28.76
CA GLU A 134 -8.44 -19.48 -30.03
C GLU A 134 -9.04 -18.61 -31.15
N TRP A 135 -8.82 -17.31 -31.03
CA TRP A 135 -9.22 -16.34 -32.04
C TRP A 135 -8.40 -16.54 -33.30
N THR A 136 -9.10 -16.69 -34.42
CA THR A 136 -8.53 -16.59 -35.76
C THR A 136 -9.13 -15.37 -36.46
N LEU A 137 -8.46 -14.90 -37.50
CA LEU A 137 -8.98 -13.81 -38.31
C LEU A 137 -10.35 -14.14 -38.91
N ASP A 138 -10.53 -15.39 -39.37
CA ASP A 138 -11.80 -15.89 -39.89
C ASP A 138 -12.90 -15.94 -38.83
N ARG A 139 -12.57 -16.35 -37.61
CA ARG A 139 -13.54 -16.40 -36.50
C ARG A 139 -13.98 -14.99 -36.10
N LEU A 140 -13.05 -14.07 -35.91
CA LEU A 140 -13.38 -12.67 -35.60
C LEU A 140 -14.24 -12.04 -36.70
N ALA A 141 -13.88 -12.26 -37.97
CA ALA A 141 -14.64 -11.74 -39.10
C ALA A 141 -16.08 -12.27 -39.11
N ARG A 142 -16.28 -13.57 -38.87
CA ARG A 142 -17.61 -14.18 -38.75
C ARG A 142 -18.42 -13.61 -37.58
N ASP A 143 -17.81 -13.49 -36.40
CA ASP A 143 -18.49 -13.00 -35.20
C ASP A 143 -18.93 -11.53 -35.35
N VAL A 144 -18.22 -10.72 -36.14
CA VAL A 144 -18.60 -9.33 -36.42
C VAL A 144 -19.37 -9.14 -37.73
N GLY A 145 -19.73 -10.22 -38.44
CA GLY A 145 -20.57 -10.17 -39.64
C GLY A 145 -19.89 -9.61 -40.90
N LEU A 146 -18.56 -9.76 -41.03
CA LEU A 146 -17.78 -9.30 -42.19
C LEU A 146 -17.04 -10.46 -42.88
N SER A 147 -16.69 -10.26 -44.15
CA SER A 147 -15.72 -11.15 -44.80
C SER A 147 -14.33 -10.96 -44.20
N ARG A 148 -13.48 -11.99 -44.28
CA ARG A 148 -12.11 -11.96 -43.74
C ARG A 148 -11.31 -10.75 -44.22
N THR A 149 -11.34 -10.44 -45.51
CA THR A 149 -10.60 -9.32 -46.11
C THR A 149 -11.19 -7.98 -45.70
N ALA A 150 -12.53 -7.85 -45.70
CA ALA A 150 -13.20 -6.62 -45.27
C ALA A 150 -12.90 -6.31 -43.80
N PHE A 151 -12.96 -7.31 -42.93
CA PHE A 151 -12.63 -7.16 -41.52
C PHE A 151 -11.16 -6.76 -41.32
N ALA A 152 -10.21 -7.46 -41.95
CA ALA A 152 -8.79 -7.18 -41.79
C ALA A 152 -8.42 -5.75 -42.23
N GLY A 153 -8.93 -5.32 -43.38
CA GLY A 153 -8.72 -3.97 -43.90
C GLY A 153 -9.33 -2.91 -43.01
N ARG A 154 -10.61 -3.09 -42.62
CA ARG A 154 -11.34 -2.16 -41.77
C ARG A 154 -10.72 -2.02 -40.37
N PHE A 155 -10.38 -3.13 -39.74
CA PHE A 155 -9.73 -3.12 -38.43
C PHE A 155 -8.37 -2.42 -38.50
N THR A 156 -7.54 -2.73 -39.50
CA THR A 156 -6.22 -2.10 -39.64
C THR A 156 -6.33 -0.61 -39.96
N HIS A 157 -7.36 -0.20 -40.71
CA HIS A 157 -7.62 1.21 -40.98
C HIS A 157 -7.86 2.02 -39.70
N TYR A 158 -8.64 1.49 -38.76
CA TYR A 158 -8.96 2.19 -37.51
C TYR A 158 -7.92 1.98 -36.40
N VAL A 159 -7.41 0.76 -36.22
CA VAL A 159 -6.54 0.35 -35.10
C VAL A 159 -5.06 0.44 -35.46
N GLU A 160 -4.74 0.71 -36.73
CA GLU A 160 -3.38 0.86 -37.29
C GLU A 160 -2.48 -0.38 -37.23
N ILE A 161 -2.97 -1.47 -36.64
CA ILE A 161 -2.32 -2.78 -36.61
C ILE A 161 -3.32 -3.88 -36.94
N SER A 162 -2.83 -5.01 -37.44
CA SER A 162 -3.69 -6.14 -37.79
C SER A 162 -4.39 -6.73 -36.56
N PRO A 163 -5.58 -7.35 -36.71
CA PRO A 163 -6.34 -7.93 -35.59
C PRO A 163 -5.53 -8.93 -34.76
N MET A 164 -4.77 -9.80 -35.43
CA MET A 164 -3.98 -10.84 -34.75
C MET A 164 -2.76 -10.25 -34.03
N HIS A 165 -2.18 -9.17 -34.56
CA HIS A 165 -1.10 -8.46 -33.87
C HIS A 165 -1.63 -7.72 -32.64
N TYR A 166 -2.81 -7.10 -32.75
CA TYR A 166 -3.49 -6.48 -31.63
C TYR A 166 -3.75 -7.48 -30.49
N LEU A 167 -4.35 -8.63 -30.81
CA LEU A 167 -4.59 -9.69 -29.83
C LEU A 167 -3.30 -10.16 -29.16
N ALA A 168 -2.23 -10.39 -29.93
CA ALA A 168 -0.95 -10.79 -29.37
C ALA A 168 -0.40 -9.75 -28.38
N ARG A 169 -0.46 -8.45 -28.75
CA ARG A 169 -0.06 -7.35 -27.86
C ARG A 169 -0.89 -7.32 -26.58
N TRP A 170 -2.22 -7.46 -26.70
CA TRP A 170 -3.12 -7.48 -25.55
C TRP A 170 -2.82 -8.65 -24.60
N ARG A 171 -2.64 -9.87 -25.14
CA ARG A 171 -2.26 -11.06 -24.35
C ARG A 171 -0.95 -10.86 -23.59
N LEU A 172 0.06 -10.28 -24.22
CA LEU A 172 1.36 -10.06 -23.58
C LEU A 172 1.29 -8.98 -22.48
N GLN A 173 0.44 -7.97 -22.63
CA GLN A 173 0.17 -7.01 -21.57
C GLN A 173 -0.53 -7.65 -20.37
N LEU A 174 -1.55 -8.50 -20.60
CA LEU A 174 -2.17 -9.29 -19.53
C LEU A 174 -1.15 -10.18 -18.83
N ALA A 175 -0.32 -10.88 -19.60
CA ALA A 175 0.69 -11.76 -19.06
C ALA A 175 1.69 -10.98 -18.20
N GLY A 176 2.10 -9.78 -18.63
CA GLY A 176 2.94 -8.89 -17.81
C GLY A 176 2.35 -8.65 -16.42
N ARG A 177 1.05 -8.32 -16.33
CA ARG A 177 0.35 -8.15 -15.05
C ARG A 177 0.29 -9.44 -14.22
N LEU A 178 0.04 -10.58 -14.86
CA LEU A 178 0.07 -11.89 -14.18
C LEU A 178 1.46 -12.20 -13.62
N LEU A 179 2.52 -11.85 -14.34
CA LEU A 179 3.90 -12.10 -13.94
C LEU A 179 4.37 -11.22 -12.77
N GLU A 180 3.62 -10.18 -12.39
CA GLU A 180 3.86 -9.37 -11.17
C GLU A 180 3.48 -10.14 -9.91
N ARG A 181 2.61 -11.14 -10.04
CA ARG A 181 2.21 -12.02 -8.94
C ARG A 181 3.29 -13.09 -8.71
N PRO A 182 3.86 -13.20 -7.50
CA PRO A 182 4.96 -14.13 -7.22
C PRO A 182 4.54 -15.61 -7.28
N ASP A 183 3.25 -15.89 -7.05
CA ASP A 183 2.65 -17.23 -7.08
C ASP A 183 2.37 -17.77 -8.49
N VAL A 184 2.44 -16.92 -9.52
CA VAL A 184 2.15 -17.31 -10.91
C VAL A 184 3.45 -17.69 -11.62
N SER A 185 3.53 -18.91 -12.16
CA SER A 185 4.67 -19.34 -12.99
C SER A 185 4.63 -18.73 -14.40
N ILE A 186 5.76 -18.74 -15.11
CA ILE A 186 5.83 -18.23 -16.50
C ILE A 186 4.91 -19.06 -17.42
N ALA A 187 4.91 -20.38 -17.24
CA ALA A 187 4.03 -21.30 -17.97
C ALA A 187 2.55 -21.01 -17.70
N GLN A 188 2.17 -20.80 -16.44
CA GLN A 188 0.80 -20.45 -16.05
C GLN A 188 0.36 -19.12 -16.68
N ALA A 189 1.19 -18.08 -16.59
CA ALA A 189 0.88 -16.78 -17.19
C ALA A 189 0.66 -16.88 -18.71
N GLY A 190 1.50 -17.66 -19.41
CA GLY A 190 1.33 -17.92 -20.84
C GLY A 190 0.03 -18.66 -21.17
N ALA A 191 -0.28 -19.72 -20.42
CA ALA A 191 -1.49 -20.52 -20.61
C ALA A 191 -2.78 -19.74 -20.31
N GLU A 192 -2.78 -18.89 -19.28
CA GLU A 192 -3.93 -18.06 -18.91
C GLU A 192 -4.30 -17.04 -19.99
N VAL A 193 -3.32 -16.54 -20.74
CA VAL A 193 -3.56 -15.60 -21.84
C VAL A 193 -3.70 -16.27 -23.21
N GLY A 194 -3.68 -17.61 -23.28
CA GLY A 194 -3.97 -18.35 -24.51
C GLY A 194 -2.77 -18.70 -25.39
N TYR A 195 -1.58 -18.91 -24.80
CA TYR A 195 -0.46 -19.56 -25.49
C TYR A 195 -0.45 -21.06 -25.19
N GLU A 196 -0.35 -21.88 -26.24
CA GLU A 196 -0.33 -23.35 -26.15
C GLU A 196 0.95 -23.92 -25.53
N SER A 197 2.06 -23.16 -25.59
CA SER A 197 3.33 -23.57 -25.01
C SER A 197 4.08 -22.41 -24.39
N GLU A 198 4.81 -22.71 -23.32
CA GLU A 198 5.71 -21.75 -22.67
C GLU A 198 6.78 -21.25 -23.64
N ALA A 199 7.27 -22.10 -24.55
CA ALA A 199 8.24 -21.71 -25.57
C ALA A 199 7.67 -20.67 -26.55
N ALA A 200 6.42 -20.83 -27.00
CA ALA A 200 5.75 -19.85 -27.85
C ALA A 200 5.54 -18.52 -27.12
N PHE A 201 5.11 -18.59 -25.86
CA PHE A 201 4.97 -17.41 -25.00
C PHE A 201 6.29 -16.67 -24.80
N ASN A 202 7.36 -17.37 -24.42
CA ASN A 202 8.69 -16.78 -24.20
C ASN A 202 9.20 -16.04 -25.43
N ARG A 203 9.05 -16.62 -26.63
CA ARG A 203 9.44 -15.98 -27.90
C ARG A 203 8.62 -14.72 -28.18
N ALA A 204 7.29 -14.80 -28.03
CA ALA A 204 6.39 -13.68 -28.27
C ALA A 204 6.64 -12.54 -27.27
N PHE A 205 6.79 -12.86 -25.98
CA PHE A 205 7.06 -11.90 -24.92
C PHE A 205 8.41 -11.22 -25.12
N LYS A 206 9.47 -11.97 -25.40
CA LYS A 206 10.79 -11.37 -25.72
C LYS A 206 10.72 -10.44 -26.93
N LYS A 207 10.00 -10.83 -27.99
CA LYS A 207 9.84 -10.01 -29.19
C LYS A 207 9.13 -8.69 -28.89
N PHE A 208 8.14 -8.70 -28.00
CA PHE A 208 7.31 -7.54 -27.70
C PHE A 208 7.91 -6.63 -26.60
N VAL A 209 8.41 -7.24 -25.52
CA VAL A 209 8.90 -6.55 -24.32
C VAL A 209 10.42 -6.29 -24.39
N GLY A 210 11.13 -6.94 -25.31
CA GLY A 210 12.58 -6.83 -25.50
C GLY A 210 13.40 -7.82 -24.67
N VAL A 211 12.85 -8.31 -23.55
CA VAL A 211 13.51 -9.27 -22.64
C VAL A 211 12.60 -10.48 -22.33
N PRO A 212 13.16 -11.65 -22.00
CA PRO A 212 12.36 -12.80 -21.58
C PRO A 212 11.56 -12.54 -20.30
N PRO A 213 10.39 -13.19 -20.12
CA PRO A 213 9.54 -13.10 -18.93
C PRO A 213 10.27 -13.25 -17.59
N GLY A 214 11.20 -14.22 -17.50
CA GLY A 214 11.97 -14.46 -16.27
C GLY A 214 12.89 -13.31 -15.92
N THR A 215 13.59 -12.74 -16.91
CA THR A 215 14.43 -11.55 -16.73
C THR A 215 13.59 -10.32 -16.38
N TRP A 216 12.45 -10.15 -17.05
CA TRP A 216 11.50 -9.08 -16.79
C TRP A 216 11.00 -9.11 -15.34
N ARG A 217 10.60 -10.29 -14.84
CA ARG A 217 10.13 -10.47 -13.46
C ARG A 217 11.20 -10.12 -12.42
N LYS A 218 12.43 -10.61 -12.62
CA LYS A 218 13.55 -10.30 -11.72
C LYS A 218 13.83 -8.80 -11.64
N GLY A 219 13.84 -8.13 -12.79
CA GLY A 219 14.01 -6.66 -12.85
C GLY A 219 12.88 -5.91 -12.13
N ARG A 220 11.63 -6.38 -12.24
CA ARG A 220 10.50 -5.75 -11.56
C ARG A 220 10.54 -5.96 -10.04
N SER A 221 10.89 -7.15 -9.56
CA SER A 221 11.08 -7.41 -8.13
C SER A 221 12.14 -6.47 -7.53
N ALA A 222 13.31 -6.37 -8.18
CA ALA A 222 14.38 -5.50 -7.72
C ALA A 222 13.98 -4.01 -7.64
N LEU A 223 13.16 -3.52 -8.59
CA LEU A 223 12.61 -2.16 -8.54
C LEU A 223 11.62 -1.97 -7.38
N LEU A 224 10.74 -2.94 -7.14
CA LEU A 224 9.78 -2.88 -6.03
C LEU A 224 10.47 -2.98 -4.67
N ASP A 225 11.50 -3.81 -4.55
CA ASP A 225 12.32 -3.94 -3.35
C ASP A 225 13.09 -2.64 -3.06
N ALA A 226 13.62 -1.98 -4.10
CA ALA A 226 14.25 -0.67 -3.98
C ALA A 226 13.28 0.45 -3.56
N GLN A 227 12.01 0.38 -3.99
CA GLN A 227 10.97 1.35 -3.58
C GLN A 227 10.43 1.09 -2.16
N ARG A 228 10.52 -0.15 -1.66
CA ARG A 228 10.04 -0.54 -0.31
C ARG A 228 11.06 -0.33 0.81
N SER A 229 12.32 -0.04 0.48
CA SER A 229 13.34 0.37 1.45
C SER A 229 13.44 1.89 1.52
N PRO A 230 12.68 2.59 2.39
CA PRO A 230 13.07 3.92 2.84
C PRO A 230 14.25 3.74 3.80
N ALA A 231 15.45 3.59 3.26
CA ALA A 231 16.66 3.72 4.08
C ALA A 231 16.75 5.19 4.52
N VAL A 232 16.15 5.49 5.68
CA VAL A 232 16.49 6.68 6.46
C VAL A 232 17.90 6.43 6.99
N VAL A 233 18.89 6.89 6.22
CA VAL A 233 20.26 7.02 6.74
C VAL A 233 20.22 8.19 7.72
N VAL A 234 20.15 7.86 9.00
CA VAL A 234 20.37 8.84 10.07
C VAL A 234 21.84 9.23 10.01
N GLN A 235 22.10 10.52 9.74
CA GLN A 235 23.42 11.14 9.89
C GLN A 235 23.71 11.43 11.36
#